data_AF-A0A822F0R5-F1
#
_entry.id   AF-A0A822F0R5-F1
#
_cell.length_a   1.000
_cell.length_b   1.000
_cell.length_c   1.000
_cell.angle_alpha   90.00
_cell.angle_beta   90.00
_cell.angle_gamma   90.00
#
_symmetry.space_group_name_H-M   'P 1'
#
loop_
_entity.id
_entity.type
_entity.pdbx_description
1 polymer ?
#
loop_
_entity_poly.entity_id
_entity_poly.type
_entity_poly.pdbx_seq_one_letter_code
_entity_poly.pdbx_strand_id
1 'polypeptide(L)' 'VAKCRSAGIKVIMITGDHPITAKAIARAVGIISEESETVEDIAQRLGVPIDYVDPRDAQ' A
#
# COMPACT_ATOMS: atom_id res chain seq x y z
N VAL A 1 2.19 14.89 2.26
CA VAL A 1 1.79 14.06 1.10
C VAL A 1 0.72 14.73 0.23
N ALA A 2 -0.36 15.26 0.83
CA ALA A 2 -1.48 15.88 0.09
C ALA A 2 -1.06 16.92 -0.98
N LYS A 3 -0.17 17.87 -0.64
CA LYS A 3 0.33 18.89 -1.59
C LYS A 3 1.07 18.29 -2.79
N CYS A 4 1.83 17.22 -2.59
CA CYS A 4 2.51 16.52 -3.69
C CYS A 4 1.51 15.81 -4.59
N ARG A 5 0.53 15.11 -4.00
CA ARG A 5 -0.55 14.45 -4.74
C ARG A 5 -1.38 15.45 -5.55
N SER A 6 -1.77 16.59 -4.96
CA SER A 6 -2.53 17.64 -5.66
C SER A 6 -1.74 18.30 -6.80
N ALA A 7 -0.41 18.18 -6.77
CA ALA A 7 0.47 18.64 -7.85
C ALA A 7 0.75 17.56 -8.91
N GLY A 8 0.12 16.38 -8.83
CA GLY A 8 0.35 15.27 -9.76
C GLY A 8 1.68 14.53 -9.54
N ILE A 9 2.33 14.70 -8.39
CA ILE A 9 3.61 14.05 -8.08
C ILE A 9 3.35 12.66 -7.50
N LYS A 10 3.97 11.64 -8.10
CA LYS A 10 3.97 10.27 -7.57
C LYS A 10 4.86 10.21 -6.33
N VAL A 11 4.29 9.74 -5.22
CA VAL A 11 5.00 9.57 -3.93
C VAL A 11 5.27 8.10 -3.71
N ILE A 12 6.51 7.75 -3.34
CA ILE A 12 6.95 6.37 -3.05
C ILE A 12 7.61 6.37 -1.67
N MET A 13 7.24 5.42 -0.81
CA MET A 13 7.90 5.17 0.47
C MET A 13 8.89 4.01 0.30
N ILE A 14 10.12 4.19 0.77
CA ILE A 14 11.14 3.14 0.85
C ILE A 14 11.56 3.06 2.31
N THR A 15 11.46 1.88 2.91
CA THR A 15 11.81 1.64 4.32
C THR A 15 12.39 0.23 4.49
N GLY A 16 13.22 0.03 5.52
CA GLY A 16 13.75 -1.28 5.92
C GLY A 16 13.02 -1.88 7.13
N ASP A 17 11.87 -1.31 7.51
CA ASP A 17 11.06 -1.80 8.62
C ASP A 17 10.22 -3.03 8.23
N HIS A 18 9.63 -3.68 9.21
CA HIS A 18 8.70 -4.78 9.00
C HIS A 18 7.46 -4.30 8.20
N PRO A 19 6.88 -5.15 7.33
CA PRO A 19 5.76 -4.75 6.47
C PRO A 19 4.57 -4.16 7.22
N ILE A 20 4.26 -4.70 8.41
CA ILE A 20 3.14 -4.23 9.25
C ILE A 20 3.38 -2.79 9.71
N THR A 21 4.60 -2.48 10.19
CA THR A 21 4.96 -1.14 10.64
C THR A 21 4.99 -0.16 9.46
N ALA A 22 5.59 -0.57 8.34
CA ALA A 22 5.65 0.22 7.12
C ALA A 22 4.24 0.61 6.63
N LYS A 23 3.31 -0.35 6.62
CA LYS A 23 1.91 -0.13 6.24
C LYS A 23 1.20 0.83 7.18
N ALA A 24 1.36 0.64 8.50
CA ALA A 24 0.76 1.53 9.50
C ALA A 24 1.26 2.98 9.35
N ILE A 25 2.57 3.16 9.15
CA ILE A 25 3.16 4.49 8.92
C ILE A 25 2.67 5.07 7.59
N ALA A 26 2.64 4.27 6.51
CA ALA A 26 2.18 4.71 5.20
C ALA A 26 0.71 5.20 5.23
N ARG A 27 -0.17 4.54 6.00
CA ARG A 27 -1.54 5.01 6.27
C ARG A 27 -1.53 6.32 7.06
N ALA A 28 -0.81 6.35 8.18
CA ALA A 28 -0.75 7.52 9.06
C ALA A 28 -0.29 8.80 8.35
N VAL A 29 0.64 8.69 7.40
CA VAL A 29 1.16 9.85 6.64
C VAL A 29 0.41 10.11 5.32
N GLY A 30 -0.59 9.28 4.99
CA GLY A 30 -1.46 9.43 3.81
C GLY A 30 -0.80 9.04 2.49
N ILE A 31 0.16 8.11 2.50
CA ILE A 31 0.74 7.51 1.28
C ILE A 31 -0.15 6.43 0.70
N ILE A 32 -0.91 5.73 1.54
CA ILE A 32 -1.99 4.80 1.16
C ILE A 32 -3.28 5.20 1.88
N SER A 33 -4.45 4.96 1.29
CA SER A 33 -5.74 5.22 1.95
C SER A 33 -6.24 4.01 2.73
N GLU A 34 -7.26 4.18 3.56
CA GLU A 34 -7.90 3.06 4.27
C GLU A 34 -8.60 2.10 3.30
N GLU A 35 -9.05 2.59 2.13
CA GLU A 35 -9.64 1.75 1.08
C GLU A 35 -8.60 1.12 0.15
N SER A 36 -7.31 1.44 0.32
CA SER A 36 -6.22 0.86 -0.49
C SER A 36 -5.88 -0.53 0.03
N GLU A 37 -5.96 -1.52 -0.86
CA GLU A 37 -5.57 -2.91 -0.58
C GLU A 37 -4.12 -3.16 -1.04
N THR A 38 -3.32 -3.76 -0.16
CA THR A 38 -2.00 -4.29 -0.54
C THR A 38 -2.14 -5.69 -1.13
N VAL A 39 -1.09 -6.20 -1.78
CA VAL A 39 -1.08 -7.58 -2.29
C VAL A 39 -1.35 -8.61 -1.18
N GLU A 40 -0.91 -8.34 0.05
CA GLU A 40 -1.22 -9.14 1.23
C GLU A 40 -2.71 -9.09 1.60
N ASP A 41 -3.35 -7.92 1.52
CA ASP A 41 -4.79 -7.76 1.81
C ASP A 41 -5.63 -8.55 0.81
N ILE A 42 -5.29 -8.43 -0.49
CA ILE A 42 -5.99 -9.11 -1.57
C ILE A 42 -5.84 -10.63 -1.42
N ALA A 43 -4.62 -11.11 -1.13
CA ALA A 43 -4.35 -12.53 -0.89
C ALA A 43 -5.20 -13.07 0.26
N GLN A 44 -5.25 -12.33 1.37
CA GLN A 44 -6.04 -12.69 2.55
C GLN A 44 -7.54 -12.72 2.25
N ARG A 45 -8.06 -11.71 1.54
CA ARG A 45 -9.48 -11.61 1.17
C ARG A 45 -9.90 -12.73 0.22
N LEU A 46 -9.05 -13.08 -0.75
CA LEU A 46 -9.32 -14.13 -1.73
C LEU A 46 -9.01 -15.53 -1.21
N GLY A 47 -8.30 -15.65 -0.09
CA GLY A 47 -7.88 -16.95 0.46
C GLY A 47 -6.86 -17.67 -0.42
N VAL A 48 -6.06 -16.92 -1.18
CA VAL A 48 -5.03 -17.45 -2.08
C VAL A 48 -3.63 -17.08 -1.59
N PRO A 49 -2.58 -17.83 -1.94
CA PRO A 49 -1.21 -17.41 -1.65
C PRO A 49 -0.86 -16.10 -2.37
N ILE A 50 0.02 -15.29 -1.79
CA ILE A 50 0.40 -13.97 -2.32
C ILE A 50 0.93 -14.03 -3.76
N ASP A 51 1.61 -15.13 -4.12
CA ASP A 51 2.16 -15.37 -5.47
C ASP A 51 1.08 -15.46 -6.57
N TYR A 52 -0.18 -15.65 -6.19
CA TYR A 52 -1.32 -15.71 -7.09
C TYR A 52 -2.06 -14.37 -7.23
N VAL A 53 -1.61 -13.32 -6.52
CA VAL A 53 -2.16 -11.97 -6.63
C VAL A 53 -1.40 -11.19 -7.68
N ASP A 54 -2.12 -10.57 -8.62
CA ASP A 54 -1.50 -9.63 -9.56
C ASP A 54 -1.15 -8.33 -8.81
N PRO A 55 0.13 -7.89 -8.79
CA PRO A 55 0.51 -6.64 -8.14
C PRO A 55 -0.20 -5.40 -8.69
N ARG A 56 -0.79 -5.48 -9.90
CA ARG A 56 -1.58 -4.41 -10.51
C ARG A 56 -2.96 -4.25 -9.88
N ASP A 57 -3.44 -5.25 -9.15
CA ASP A 57 -4.72 -5.19 -8.44
C ASP A 57 -4.60 -4.41 -7.12
N ALA A 58 -3.38 -4.24 -6.59
CA ALA A 58 -3.10 -3.40 -5.44
C ALA A 58 -3.07 -1.90 -5.81
N GLN A 59 -3.54 -1.04 -4.90
CA GLN A 59 -3.69 0.40 -5.11
C GLN A 59 -2.87 1.25 -4.12
#